data_AF-A0A8S4B8B3-F1
#
_entry.id   AF-A0A8S4B8B3-F1
#
_cell.length_a   1.000
_cell.length_b   1.000
_cell.length_c   1.000
_cell.angle_alpha   90.00
_cell.angle_beta   90.00
_cell.angle_gamma   90.00
#
_symmetry.space_group_name_H-M   'P 1'
#
loop_
_entity.id
_entity.type
_entity.pdbx_description
1 polymer ?
#
loop_
_entity_poly.entity_id
_entity_poly.type
_entity_poly.pdbx_seq_one_letter_code
_entity_poly.pdbx_strand_id
1 'polypeptide(L)'
;MQAARAGTRLLLGPWARGAWARTRSHATAARLDFSGIYPPIATPFTAREAVDYEKLEENLQKYATVPFKGLVVQGSNGEYPFLTEEERLEVVRTARRSLPADKLLVAGSGCECVWVEFKCGAAVLRCGRDEDKQKNKGLRITRIGLIVHKTKTQDFQVLAGSAGFLMAAYCVGAVGGVCALANVLGPELCELERLCVAGRWEEARALQQRLIEPNAAVTRKLGVPALKQAMQWFGFHGGACRSPLRPLTEEETRQLRGAFSSNGWL
;
A
#
# COMPACT_ATOMS: atom_id res chain seq x y z
N MET A 1 29.97 5.50 67.03
CA MET A 1 28.58 5.38 67.51
C MET A 1 27.90 6.74 67.37
N GLN A 2 26.74 6.75 66.69
CA GLN A 2 25.69 7.78 66.59
C GLN A 2 25.99 9.23 66.18
N ALA A 3 25.28 9.69 65.12
CA ALA A 3 24.48 10.94 64.99
C ALA A 3 24.41 11.32 63.49
N ALA A 4 23.27 11.26 62.80
CA ALA A 4 22.10 12.16 62.78
C ALA A 4 22.20 13.28 61.71
N ARG A 5 21.07 13.52 61.03
CA ARG A 5 20.85 14.24 59.77
C ARG A 5 20.96 15.78 59.86
N ALA A 6 21.42 16.40 58.78
CA ALA A 6 21.00 17.70 58.22
C ALA A 6 21.39 17.67 56.73
N GLY A 7 20.60 18.02 55.72
CA GLY A 7 19.65 19.11 55.62
C GLY A 7 20.26 20.19 54.73
N THR A 8 20.19 20.04 53.41
CA THR A 8 20.50 21.14 52.48
C THR A 8 19.47 21.21 51.37
N ARG A 9 18.69 22.28 51.45
CA ARG A 9 17.60 22.67 50.56
C ARG A 9 18.23 23.54 49.48
N LEU A 10 18.34 23.05 48.24
CA LEU A 10 18.71 23.89 47.10
C LEU A 10 17.44 24.44 46.46
N LEU A 11 17.36 25.77 46.47
CA LEU A 11 16.32 26.61 45.90
C LEU A 11 16.39 26.53 44.37
N LEU A 12 15.31 26.09 43.73
CA LEU A 12 15.06 26.33 42.30
C LEU A 12 13.87 27.28 42.16
N GLY A 13 14.09 28.35 41.38
CA GLY A 13 13.21 29.49 41.21
C GLY A 13 11.92 29.21 40.43
N PRO A 14 11.08 30.25 40.23
CA PRO A 14 9.67 30.11 39.89
C PRO A 14 9.46 30.00 38.38
N TRP A 15 9.67 28.81 37.81
CA TRP A 15 9.25 28.47 36.44
C TRP A 15 8.54 27.12 36.43
N ALA A 16 7.36 27.03 37.05
CA ALA A 16 6.52 25.84 36.98
C ALA A 16 5.03 26.14 37.22
N ARG A 17 4.49 27.20 36.59
CA ARG A 17 3.04 27.43 36.52
C ARG A 17 2.67 28.10 35.19
N GLY A 18 2.91 27.39 34.09
CA GLY A 18 2.35 27.70 32.78
C GLY A 18 1.38 26.59 32.39
N ALA A 19 0.09 26.90 32.44
CA ALA A 19 -1.00 25.99 32.18
C ALA A 19 -0.89 25.34 30.79
N TRP A 20 -0.44 24.09 30.74
CA TRP A 20 -0.78 23.19 29.65
C TRP A 20 -2.25 22.81 29.82
N ALA A 21 -3.14 23.72 29.43
CA ALA A 21 -4.49 23.37 29.10
C ALA A 21 -4.41 22.39 27.92
N ARG A 22 -4.48 21.10 28.22
CA ARG A 22 -4.80 20.09 27.20
C ARG A 22 -6.19 20.46 26.69
N THR A 23 -6.25 21.21 25.61
CA THR A 23 -7.42 21.20 24.74
C THR A 23 -7.53 19.78 24.19
N ARG A 24 -8.16 18.90 24.97
CA ARG A 24 -8.83 17.72 24.45
C ARG A 24 -9.96 18.26 23.59
N SER A 25 -9.67 18.61 22.34
CA SER A 25 -10.72 18.55 21.33
C SER A 25 -11.07 17.07 21.19
N HIS A 26 -12.06 16.62 21.96
CA HIS A 26 -12.86 15.47 21.56
C HIS A 26 -13.76 15.90 20.39
N ALA A 27 -13.14 16.38 19.30
CA ALA A 27 -13.74 16.14 18.01
C ALA A 27 -13.66 14.63 17.87
N THR A 28 -14.81 13.96 17.84
CA THR A 28 -14.91 12.57 17.39
C THR A 28 -14.19 12.50 16.05
N ALA A 29 -12.94 12.02 16.05
CA ALA A 29 -12.20 11.85 14.81
C ALA A 29 -13.07 10.95 13.93
N ALA A 30 -13.52 11.49 12.79
CA ALA A 30 -14.34 10.75 11.86
C ALA A 30 -13.60 9.43 11.55
N ARG A 31 -14.30 8.31 11.77
CA ARG A 31 -13.73 6.98 11.59
C ARG A 31 -13.21 6.86 10.16
N LEU A 32 -11.92 6.59 10.01
CA LEU A 32 -11.32 6.38 8.70
C LEU A 32 -11.73 5.00 8.18
N ASP A 33 -12.54 5.00 7.13
CA ASP A 33 -12.92 3.81 6.39
C ASP A 33 -11.86 3.50 5.32
N PHE A 34 -11.26 2.30 5.40
CA PHE A 34 -10.25 1.80 4.47
C PHE A 34 -10.80 0.74 3.51
N SER A 35 -12.11 0.54 3.48
CA SER A 35 -12.69 -0.45 2.58
C SER A 35 -12.43 -0.10 1.11
N GLY A 36 -11.95 -1.11 0.37
CA GLY A 36 -11.74 -1.05 -1.07
C GLY A 36 -10.30 -1.21 -1.56
N ILE A 37 -10.13 -0.88 -2.84
CA ILE A 37 -8.89 -1.20 -3.59
C ILE A 37 -7.91 -0.05 -3.59
N TYR A 38 -6.64 -0.41 -3.37
CA TYR A 38 -5.49 0.48 -3.43
C TYR A 38 -4.40 -0.14 -4.32
N PRO A 39 -3.97 0.52 -5.40
CA PRO A 39 -2.70 0.19 -6.04
C PRO A 39 -1.55 0.69 -5.16
N PRO A 40 -0.58 -0.18 -4.79
CA PRO A 40 0.74 0.25 -4.38
C PRO A 40 1.50 0.73 -5.62
N ILE A 41 1.57 2.04 -5.79
CA ILE A 41 2.03 2.62 -7.05
C ILE A 41 3.54 2.44 -7.24
N ALA A 42 3.93 2.13 -8.48
CA ALA A 42 5.32 2.13 -8.88
C ALA A 42 5.86 3.57 -8.99
N THR A 43 7.16 3.73 -8.71
CA THR A 43 7.86 5.01 -8.94
C THR A 43 8.48 4.97 -10.33
N PRO A 44 8.05 5.80 -11.29
CA PRO A 44 8.68 5.86 -12.60
C PRO A 44 10.09 6.42 -12.49
N PHE A 45 11.05 5.81 -13.19
CA PHE A 45 12.40 6.32 -13.33
C PHE A 45 12.75 6.56 -14.80
N THR A 46 13.56 7.59 -15.03
CA THR A 46 14.19 7.87 -16.31
C THR A 46 15.27 6.83 -16.65
N ALA A 47 15.77 6.84 -17.88
CA ALA A 47 16.90 5.98 -18.30
C ALA A 47 18.20 6.22 -17.51
N ARG A 48 18.32 7.37 -16.84
CA ARG A 48 19.45 7.72 -15.95
C ARG A 48 19.14 7.42 -14.47
N GLU A 49 18.10 6.64 -14.20
CA GLU A 49 17.68 6.24 -12.86
C GLU A 49 17.26 7.40 -11.93
N ALA A 50 17.02 8.60 -12.46
CA ALA A 50 16.38 9.69 -11.72
C ALA A 50 14.85 9.48 -11.67
N VAL A 51 14.21 9.85 -10.55
CA VAL A 51 12.74 9.83 -10.44
C VAL A 51 12.11 10.69 -11.52
N ASP A 52 11.16 10.13 -12.26
CA ASP A 52 10.43 10.83 -13.30
C ASP A 52 9.09 11.34 -12.76
N TYR A 53 9.12 12.56 -12.23
CA TYR A 53 7.95 13.18 -11.58
C TYR A 53 6.84 13.53 -12.57
N GLU A 54 7.17 13.91 -13.80
CA GLU A 54 6.19 14.20 -14.85
C GLU A 54 5.39 12.93 -15.18
N LYS A 55 6.09 11.80 -15.39
CA LYS A 55 5.42 10.51 -15.63
C LYS A 55 4.69 9.96 -14.41
N LEU A 56 5.15 10.29 -13.20
CA LEU A 56 4.41 10.00 -11.99
C LEU A 56 3.08 10.76 -11.96
N GLU A 57 3.07 12.05 -12.25
CA GLU A 57 1.86 12.88 -12.30
C GLU A 57 0.87 12.41 -13.37
N GLU A 58 1.35 12.06 -14.57
CA GLU A 58 0.52 11.47 -15.64
C GLU A 58 -0.16 10.16 -15.20
N ASN A 59 0.56 9.28 -14.48
CA ASN A 59 -0.03 8.07 -13.93
C ASN A 59 -1.06 8.38 -12.84
N LEU A 60 -0.78 9.35 -11.96
CA LEU A 60 -1.69 9.76 -10.88
C LEU A 60 -3.01 10.30 -11.41
N GLN A 61 -2.97 11.08 -12.51
CA GLN A 61 -4.17 11.54 -13.20
C GLN A 61 -5.02 10.37 -13.71
N LYS A 62 -4.39 9.34 -14.29
CA LYS A 62 -5.11 8.11 -14.71
C LYS A 62 -5.67 7.35 -13.52
N TYR A 63 -4.93 7.22 -12.42
CA TYR A 63 -5.43 6.57 -11.21
C TYR A 63 -6.59 7.31 -10.55
N ALA A 64 -6.65 8.65 -10.70
CA ALA A 64 -7.76 9.44 -10.18
C ALA A 64 -9.10 9.10 -10.84
N THR A 65 -9.11 8.63 -12.10
CA THR A 65 -10.34 8.26 -12.82
C THR A 65 -10.86 6.86 -12.47
N VAL A 66 -10.04 6.02 -11.85
CA VAL A 66 -10.42 4.66 -11.44
C VAL A 66 -11.05 4.73 -10.04
N PRO A 67 -12.13 3.97 -9.75
CA PRO A 67 -12.83 4.02 -8.46
C PRO A 67 -12.07 3.36 -7.30
N PHE A 68 -10.77 3.58 -7.20
CA PHE A 68 -9.98 3.24 -6.03
C PHE A 68 -10.40 4.05 -4.81
N LYS A 69 -10.35 3.42 -3.64
CA LYS A 69 -10.49 4.09 -2.35
C LYS A 69 -9.33 5.05 -2.08
N GLY A 70 -8.16 4.71 -2.59
CA GLY A 70 -6.95 5.50 -2.44
C GLY A 70 -5.75 4.86 -3.10
N LEU A 71 -4.57 5.40 -2.82
CA LEU A 71 -3.29 4.90 -3.31
C LEU A 71 -2.37 4.56 -2.14
N VAL A 72 -1.51 3.55 -2.35
CA VAL A 72 -0.35 3.33 -1.47
C VAL A 72 0.91 3.83 -2.20
N VAL A 73 1.59 4.81 -1.63
CA VAL A 73 2.87 5.37 -2.12
C VAL A 73 4.01 4.85 -1.26
N GLN A 74 5.22 4.77 -1.83
CA GLN A 74 6.42 4.34 -1.08
C GLN A 74 6.29 2.94 -0.45
N GLY A 75 5.49 2.06 -1.07
CA GLY A 75 5.48 0.62 -0.78
C GLY A 75 6.59 -0.12 -1.52
N SER A 76 6.69 -1.45 -1.34
CA SER A 76 7.70 -2.27 -2.02
C SER A 76 7.66 -2.16 -3.56
N ASN A 77 6.47 -2.02 -4.15
CA ASN A 77 6.32 -1.81 -5.60
C ASN A 77 6.79 -0.43 -6.07
N GLY A 78 6.86 0.55 -5.16
CA GLY A 78 7.41 1.88 -5.41
C GLY A 78 8.94 1.95 -5.30
N GLU A 79 9.61 0.81 -5.10
CA GLU A 79 11.08 0.73 -5.00
C GLU A 79 11.67 1.58 -3.87
N TYR A 80 10.91 1.82 -2.80
CA TYR A 80 11.30 2.68 -1.67
C TYR A 80 12.71 2.43 -1.09
N PRO A 81 13.27 1.18 -1.06
CA PRO A 81 14.61 0.95 -0.55
C PRO A 81 15.72 1.57 -1.43
N PHE A 82 15.40 1.94 -2.67
CA PHE A 82 16.33 2.48 -3.65
C PHE A 82 16.19 3.99 -3.82
N LEU A 83 15.31 4.66 -3.07
CA LEU A 83 15.15 6.11 -3.11
C LEU A 83 15.87 6.77 -1.92
N THR A 84 16.41 7.96 -2.13
CA THR A 84 16.86 8.83 -1.02
C THR A 84 15.67 9.32 -0.20
N GLU A 85 15.92 9.82 1.02
CA GLU A 85 14.85 10.36 1.86
C GLU A 85 14.11 11.53 1.17
N GLU A 86 14.85 12.40 0.49
CA GLU A 86 14.32 13.54 -0.26
C GLU A 86 13.42 13.07 -1.42
N GLU A 87 13.88 12.09 -2.19
CA GLU A 87 13.08 11.50 -3.29
C GLU A 87 11.79 10.88 -2.73
N ARG A 88 11.88 10.14 -1.62
CA ARG A 88 10.71 9.51 -0.96
C ARG A 88 9.69 10.56 -0.55
N LEU A 89 10.14 11.63 0.12
CA LEU A 89 9.27 12.72 0.53
C LEU A 89 8.64 13.43 -0.67
N GLU A 90 9.42 13.69 -1.73
CA GLU A 90 8.89 14.39 -2.90
C GLU A 90 7.91 13.54 -3.70
N VAL A 91 8.09 12.22 -3.78
CA VAL A 91 7.09 11.31 -4.38
C VAL A 91 5.77 11.37 -3.59
N VAL A 92 5.82 11.38 -2.26
CA VAL A 92 4.62 11.50 -1.42
C VAL A 92 3.95 12.86 -1.62
N ARG A 93 4.72 13.96 -1.66
CA ARG A 93 4.19 15.30 -1.93
C ARG A 93 3.52 15.38 -3.31
N THR A 94 4.18 14.87 -4.33
CA THR A 94 3.67 14.81 -5.71
C THR A 94 2.35 14.04 -5.78
N ALA A 95 2.28 12.87 -5.13
CA ALA A 95 1.06 12.09 -5.05
C ALA A 95 -0.06 12.83 -4.31
N ARG A 96 0.23 13.51 -3.20
CA ARG A 96 -0.79 14.26 -2.44
C ARG A 96 -1.32 15.46 -3.22
N ARG A 97 -0.47 16.19 -3.95
CA ARG A 97 -0.87 17.33 -4.79
C ARG A 97 -1.79 16.89 -5.94
N SER A 98 -1.53 15.73 -6.52
CA SER A 98 -2.25 15.26 -7.72
C SER A 98 -3.51 14.46 -7.40
N LEU A 99 -3.59 13.83 -6.22
CA LEU A 99 -4.71 12.98 -5.87
C LEU A 99 -5.89 13.82 -5.32
N PRO A 100 -7.14 13.57 -5.79
CA PRO A 100 -8.34 14.17 -5.23
C PRO A 100 -8.46 14.02 -3.71
N ALA A 101 -9.09 15.00 -3.05
CA ALA A 101 -9.17 15.05 -1.59
C ALA A 101 -10.03 13.93 -0.97
N ASP A 102 -10.97 13.38 -1.74
CA ASP A 102 -11.83 12.24 -1.37
C ASP A 102 -11.10 10.89 -1.42
N LYS A 103 -9.97 10.81 -2.13
CA LYS A 103 -9.14 9.60 -2.19
C LYS A 103 -8.07 9.60 -1.10
N LEU A 104 -7.97 8.47 -0.41
CA LEU A 104 -6.98 8.27 0.64
C LEU A 104 -5.57 8.13 0.04
N LEU A 105 -4.59 8.71 0.73
CA LEU A 105 -3.17 8.51 0.41
C LEU A 105 -2.49 7.84 1.59
N VAL A 106 -2.02 6.62 1.39
CA VAL A 106 -1.28 5.88 2.41
C VAL A 106 0.20 5.85 2.03
N ALA A 107 1.05 6.43 2.87
CA ALA A 107 2.49 6.45 2.65
C ALA A 107 3.18 5.31 3.40
N GLY A 108 3.98 4.52 2.67
CA GLY A 108 4.91 3.56 3.24
C GLY A 108 6.08 4.29 3.90
N SER A 109 6.11 4.29 5.24
CA SER A 109 7.16 4.97 5.99
C SER A 109 8.48 4.19 6.02
N GLY A 110 8.50 2.91 5.63
CA GLY A 110 9.70 2.13 5.26
C GLY A 110 10.77 1.90 6.36
N CYS A 111 10.71 2.67 7.44
CA CYS A 111 11.58 2.64 8.61
C CYS A 111 10.78 2.09 9.81
N GLU A 112 11.47 1.48 10.78
CA GLU A 112 10.81 1.01 12.01
C GLU A 112 10.12 2.13 12.80
N CYS A 113 10.40 3.40 12.54
CA CYS A 113 9.60 4.57 12.93
C CYS A 113 9.91 5.74 11.98
N VAL A 114 8.95 6.23 11.18
CA VAL A 114 8.87 7.65 10.78
C VAL A 114 7.40 8.03 10.62
N TRP A 115 6.99 9.08 11.34
CA TRP A 115 5.69 9.74 11.20
C TRP A 115 5.84 10.85 10.16
N VAL A 116 5.03 10.84 9.11
CA VAL A 116 4.86 12.03 8.26
C VAL A 116 3.40 12.44 8.38
N GLU A 117 3.14 13.29 9.37
CA GLU A 117 1.85 13.95 9.55
C GLU A 117 1.75 15.08 8.53
N PHE A 118 1.11 14.82 7.39
CA PHE A 118 0.49 15.90 6.64
C PHE A 118 -0.82 16.24 7.34
N LYS A 119 -1.01 17.52 7.72
CA LYS A 119 -2.32 18.10 8.05
C LYS A 119 -3.25 17.94 6.84
N CYS A 120 -3.79 16.74 6.61
CA CYS A 120 -4.80 16.36 5.59
C CYS A 120 -5.00 14.81 5.55
N GLY A 121 -5.21 14.15 6.69
CA GLY A 121 -5.79 12.80 6.72
C GLY A 121 -4.89 11.65 6.23
N ALA A 122 -3.56 11.74 6.38
CA ALA A 122 -2.66 10.61 6.10
C ALA A 122 -2.80 9.54 7.19
N ALA A 123 -2.89 8.27 6.78
CA ALA A 123 -3.00 7.16 7.72
C ALA A 123 -1.90 6.13 7.49
N VAL A 124 -1.37 5.57 8.58
CA VAL A 124 -0.25 4.64 8.58
C VAL A 124 -0.77 3.21 8.52
N LEU A 125 -0.52 2.52 7.41
CA LEU A 125 -0.74 1.06 7.32
C LEU A 125 0.49 0.33 7.88
N ARG A 126 0.30 -0.39 8.99
CA ARG A 126 1.33 -1.32 9.48
C ARG A 126 1.22 -2.64 8.71
N CYS A 127 1.99 -2.79 7.64
CA CYS A 127 2.18 -4.11 7.03
C CYS A 127 2.94 -5.00 8.00
N GLY A 128 2.31 -6.05 8.52
CA GLY A 128 3.02 -7.13 9.18
C GLY A 128 3.97 -7.80 8.17
N ARG A 129 5.28 -7.56 8.30
CA ARG A 129 6.27 -8.41 7.64
C ARG A 129 6.34 -9.70 8.44
N ASP A 130 5.90 -10.80 7.86
CA ASP A 130 6.28 -12.11 8.36
C ASP A 130 7.73 -12.37 7.99
N GLU A 131 8.58 -12.54 9.00
CA GLU A 131 9.96 -13.03 8.85
C GLU A 131 10.01 -14.51 8.41
N ASP A 132 8.87 -15.20 8.39
CA ASP A 132 8.78 -16.62 8.08
C ASP A 132 8.55 -16.87 6.58
N LYS A 133 9.54 -16.51 5.75
CA LYS A 133 9.43 -16.55 4.28
C LYS A 133 9.33 -17.96 3.67
N GLN A 134 9.58 -19.03 4.42
CA GLN A 134 9.83 -20.35 3.80
C GLN A 134 8.79 -21.45 4.07
N LYS A 135 7.97 -21.42 5.14
CA LYS A 135 7.27 -22.65 5.58
C LYS A 135 5.75 -22.77 5.43
N ASN A 136 4.96 -21.71 5.21
CA ASN A 136 3.49 -21.87 5.26
C ASN A 136 2.69 -21.04 4.23
N LYS A 137 2.88 -21.33 2.93
CA LYS A 137 2.10 -20.68 1.85
C LYS A 137 0.60 -21.02 1.90
N GLY A 138 0.21 -22.13 2.52
CA GLY A 138 -1.19 -22.57 2.65
C GLY A 138 -2.02 -21.87 3.74
N LEU A 139 -1.40 -21.15 4.68
CA LEU A 139 -2.11 -20.58 5.85
C LEU A 139 -2.58 -19.14 5.67
N ARG A 140 -2.44 -18.53 4.48
CA ARG A 140 -2.71 -17.10 4.29
C ARG A 140 -4.16 -16.73 4.58
N ILE A 141 -5.12 -17.49 4.04
CA ILE A 141 -6.55 -17.21 4.25
C ILE A 141 -6.99 -17.57 5.67
N THR A 142 -6.52 -18.70 6.20
CA THR A 142 -6.78 -19.10 7.60
C THR A 142 -6.30 -18.03 8.58
N ARG A 143 -5.12 -17.44 8.35
CA ARG A 143 -4.59 -16.36 9.17
C ARG A 143 -5.40 -15.07 9.04
N ILE A 144 -5.81 -14.69 7.83
CA ILE A 144 -6.69 -13.54 7.62
C ILE A 144 -8.00 -13.74 8.40
N GLY A 145 -8.66 -14.88 8.24
CA GLY A 145 -9.89 -15.20 8.96
C GLY A 145 -9.71 -15.21 10.48
N LEU A 146 -8.58 -15.73 10.97
CA LEU A 146 -8.24 -15.69 12.40
C LEU A 146 -8.07 -14.26 12.91
N ILE A 147 -7.35 -13.40 12.16
CA ILE A 147 -7.17 -11.98 12.52
C ILE A 147 -8.53 -11.30 12.57
N VAL A 148 -9.34 -11.40 11.51
CA VAL A 148 -10.69 -10.83 11.45
C VAL A 148 -11.53 -11.29 12.65
N HIS A 149 -11.52 -12.60 12.94
CA HIS A 149 -12.27 -13.15 14.07
C HIS A 149 -11.79 -12.61 15.42
N LYS A 150 -10.47 -12.53 15.64
CA LYS A 150 -9.84 -12.07 16.90
C LYS A 150 -10.01 -10.56 17.10
N THR A 151 -10.15 -9.78 16.03
CA THR A 151 -10.28 -8.32 16.09
C THR A 151 -11.71 -7.84 15.86
N LYS A 152 -12.72 -8.72 15.78
CA LYS A 152 -14.12 -8.37 15.45
C LYS A 152 -14.79 -7.35 16.40
N THR A 153 -14.29 -7.22 17.62
CA THR A 153 -14.78 -6.26 18.62
C THR A 153 -13.94 -4.99 18.70
N GLN A 154 -12.92 -4.87 17.84
CA GLN A 154 -12.04 -3.72 17.72
C GLN A 154 -12.37 -2.98 16.44
N ASP A 155 -12.02 -1.69 16.38
CA ASP A 155 -12.04 -0.94 15.12
C ASP A 155 -10.80 -1.29 14.28
N PHE A 156 -10.81 -2.49 13.70
CA PHE A 156 -9.68 -3.05 12.97
C PHE A 156 -10.13 -3.58 11.61
N GLN A 157 -9.52 -3.06 10.54
CA GLN A 157 -9.83 -3.41 9.16
C GLN A 157 -8.69 -4.24 8.57
N VAL A 158 -9.03 -5.31 7.84
CA VAL A 158 -8.06 -6.21 7.22
C VAL A 158 -8.12 -6.06 5.70
N LEU A 159 -6.97 -5.80 5.07
CA LEU A 159 -6.83 -5.70 3.62
C LEU A 159 -5.99 -6.86 3.08
N ALA A 160 -6.39 -7.41 1.94
CA ALA A 160 -5.59 -8.39 1.22
C ALA A 160 -4.33 -7.74 0.62
N GLY A 161 -3.18 -8.41 0.72
CA GLY A 161 -1.91 -7.88 0.17
C GLY A 161 -1.65 -8.24 -1.30
N SER A 162 -2.59 -8.90 -1.99
CA SER A 162 -2.41 -9.33 -3.39
C SER A 162 -3.76 -9.70 -4.03
N ALA A 163 -3.88 -9.45 -5.33
CA ALA A 163 -5.07 -9.77 -6.12
C ALA A 163 -5.31 -11.28 -6.27
N GLY A 164 -4.27 -12.11 -6.17
CA GLY A 164 -4.38 -13.55 -6.41
C GLY A 164 -5.19 -14.34 -5.38
N PHE A 165 -5.60 -13.71 -4.27
CA PHE A 165 -6.44 -14.31 -3.25
C PHE A 165 -7.51 -13.34 -2.72
N LEU A 166 -7.79 -12.26 -3.46
CA LEU A 166 -8.65 -11.16 -2.99
C LEU A 166 -10.08 -11.62 -2.70
N MET A 167 -10.69 -12.40 -3.60
CA MET A 167 -12.03 -12.96 -3.40
C MET A 167 -12.09 -13.80 -2.11
N ALA A 168 -11.12 -14.71 -1.91
CA ALA A 168 -11.07 -15.55 -0.73
C ALA A 168 -10.87 -14.73 0.56
N ALA A 169 -10.13 -13.62 0.50
CA ALA A 169 -9.98 -12.70 1.62
C ALA A 169 -11.31 -12.02 1.98
N TYR A 170 -12.09 -11.57 0.98
CA TYR A 170 -13.44 -11.04 1.23
C TYR A 170 -14.35 -12.09 1.88
N CYS A 171 -14.30 -13.36 1.44
CA CYS A 171 -15.09 -14.43 2.04
C CYS A 171 -14.83 -14.62 3.55
N VAL A 172 -13.64 -14.28 4.04
CA VAL A 172 -13.27 -14.39 5.47
C VAL A 172 -13.29 -13.04 6.21
N GLY A 173 -13.87 -12.00 5.60
CA GLY A 173 -14.13 -10.71 6.24
C GLY A 173 -13.03 -9.65 6.09
N ALA A 174 -12.10 -9.81 5.14
CA ALA A 174 -11.30 -8.68 4.68
C ALA A 174 -12.22 -7.65 3.97
N VAL A 175 -11.85 -6.38 4.03
CA VAL A 175 -12.68 -5.26 3.54
C VAL A 175 -12.11 -4.57 2.30
N GLY A 176 -11.00 -5.07 1.75
CA GLY A 176 -10.29 -4.40 0.67
C GLY A 176 -9.00 -5.09 0.28
N GLY A 177 -8.21 -4.42 -0.57
CA GLY A 177 -6.96 -4.97 -1.08
C GLY A 177 -5.94 -3.93 -1.49
N VAL A 178 -4.70 -4.12 -1.05
CA VAL A 178 -3.51 -3.42 -1.57
C VAL A 178 -2.88 -4.32 -2.64
N CYS A 179 -3.14 -4.05 -3.91
CA CYS A 179 -2.92 -5.00 -5.00
C CYS A 179 -2.02 -4.40 -6.09
N ALA A 180 -0.82 -4.97 -6.28
CA ALA A 180 0.11 -4.52 -7.34
C ALA A 180 -0.53 -4.53 -8.73
N LEU A 181 -1.32 -5.57 -9.04
CA LEU A 181 -2.02 -5.72 -10.31
C LEU A 181 -3.01 -4.56 -10.59
N ALA A 182 -3.47 -3.83 -9.58
CA ALA A 182 -4.34 -2.67 -9.76
C ALA A 182 -3.65 -1.48 -10.45
N ASN A 183 -2.31 -1.48 -10.58
CA ASN A 183 -1.61 -0.48 -11.41
C ASN A 183 -1.91 -0.66 -12.91
N VAL A 184 -2.44 -1.82 -13.33
CA VAL A 184 -2.75 -2.13 -14.74
C VAL A 184 -4.20 -2.53 -14.95
N LEU A 185 -4.76 -3.38 -14.07
CA LEU A 185 -6.14 -3.87 -14.14
C LEU A 185 -7.00 -3.28 -13.02
N GLY A 186 -6.88 -1.96 -12.83
CA GLY A 186 -7.59 -1.22 -11.79
C GLY A 186 -9.10 -1.41 -11.81
N PRO A 187 -9.78 -1.13 -12.94
CA PRO A 187 -11.23 -1.32 -13.08
C PRO A 187 -11.68 -2.74 -12.77
N GLU A 188 -10.94 -3.76 -13.21
CA GLU A 188 -11.26 -5.16 -12.99
C GLU A 188 -11.16 -5.54 -11.51
N LEU A 189 -10.18 -5.00 -10.78
CA LEU A 189 -10.06 -5.25 -9.34
C LEU A 189 -11.15 -4.54 -8.53
N CYS A 190 -11.54 -3.32 -8.92
CA CYS A 190 -12.70 -2.65 -8.34
C CYS A 190 -14.01 -3.40 -8.64
N GLU A 191 -14.14 -3.98 -9.84
CA GLU A 191 -15.28 -4.84 -10.18
C GLU A 191 -15.29 -6.12 -9.34
N LEU A 192 -14.13 -6.76 -9.12
CA LEU A 192 -14.04 -7.93 -8.26
C LEU A 192 -14.45 -7.60 -6.81
N GLU A 193 -14.03 -6.46 -6.27
CA GLU A 193 -14.53 -5.95 -4.98
C GLU A 193 -16.05 -5.84 -5.01
N ARG A 194 -16.62 -5.14 -6.00
CA ARG A 194 -18.05 -4.90 -6.09
C ARG A 194 -18.85 -6.21 -6.12
N LEU A 195 -18.39 -7.19 -6.89
CA LEU A 195 -18.99 -8.52 -6.95
C LEU A 195 -18.93 -9.26 -5.61
N CYS A 196 -17.80 -9.19 -4.91
CA CYS A 196 -17.64 -9.80 -3.58
C CYS A 196 -18.56 -9.15 -2.55
N VAL A 197 -18.62 -7.81 -2.50
CA VAL A 197 -19.48 -7.05 -1.59
C VAL A 197 -20.96 -7.31 -1.86
N ALA A 198 -21.34 -7.46 -3.13
CA ALA A 198 -22.71 -7.80 -3.54
C ALA A 198 -23.07 -9.29 -3.38
N GLY A 199 -22.14 -10.15 -2.93
CA GLY A 199 -22.37 -11.58 -2.79
C GLY A 199 -22.52 -12.34 -4.12
N ARG A 200 -22.09 -11.76 -5.25
CA ARG A 200 -22.14 -12.36 -6.59
C ARG A 200 -20.95 -13.30 -6.81
N TRP A 201 -20.90 -14.38 -6.01
CA TRP A 201 -19.72 -15.24 -5.88
C TRP A 201 -19.33 -15.99 -7.16
N GLU A 202 -20.28 -16.34 -8.02
CA GLU A 202 -19.97 -17.05 -9.27
C GLU A 202 -19.22 -16.17 -10.27
N GLU A 203 -19.68 -14.94 -10.44
CA GLU A 203 -19.02 -13.93 -11.29
C GLU A 203 -17.71 -13.48 -10.69
N ALA A 204 -17.67 -13.25 -9.36
CA ALA A 204 -16.43 -12.95 -8.65
C ALA A 204 -15.40 -14.07 -8.84
N ARG A 205 -15.81 -15.33 -8.81
CA ARG A 205 -14.93 -16.50 -9.04
C ARG A 205 -14.39 -16.50 -10.47
N ALA A 206 -15.24 -16.30 -11.47
CA ALA A 206 -14.80 -16.26 -12.87
C ALA A 206 -13.78 -15.15 -13.12
N LEU A 207 -14.02 -13.96 -12.57
CA LEU A 207 -13.08 -12.83 -12.66
C LEU A 207 -11.79 -13.11 -11.87
N GLN A 208 -11.89 -13.58 -10.63
CA GLN A 208 -10.74 -13.94 -9.79
C GLN A 208 -9.83 -14.94 -10.50
N GLN A 209 -10.37 -15.97 -11.15
CA GLN A 209 -9.60 -16.98 -11.87
C GLN A 209 -8.72 -16.38 -12.96
N ARG A 210 -9.28 -15.48 -13.78
CA ARG A 210 -8.56 -14.77 -14.85
C ARG A 210 -7.47 -13.82 -14.33
N LEU A 211 -7.57 -13.37 -13.08
CA LEU A 211 -6.60 -12.45 -12.47
C LEU A 211 -5.42 -13.16 -11.80
N ILE A 212 -5.50 -14.48 -11.56
CA ILE A 212 -4.46 -15.23 -10.80
C ILE A 212 -3.11 -15.23 -11.53
N GLU A 213 -3.08 -15.59 -12.81
CA GLU A 213 -1.82 -15.69 -13.56
C GLU A 213 -1.17 -14.32 -13.81
N PRO A 214 -1.91 -13.28 -14.27
CA PRO A 214 -1.37 -11.92 -14.36
C PRO A 214 -0.82 -11.41 -13.03
N ASN A 215 -1.56 -11.61 -11.93
CA ASN A 215 -1.10 -11.22 -10.60
C ASN A 215 0.20 -11.94 -10.23
N ALA A 216 0.27 -13.25 -10.45
CA ALA A 216 1.47 -14.02 -10.15
C ALA A 216 2.68 -13.54 -10.98
N ALA A 217 2.47 -13.17 -12.24
CA ALA A 217 3.50 -12.65 -13.12
C ALA A 217 4.13 -11.36 -12.58
N VAL A 218 3.30 -10.35 -12.27
CA VAL A 218 3.76 -9.02 -11.80
C VAL A 218 4.13 -8.97 -10.31
N THR A 219 4.05 -10.10 -9.59
CA THR A 219 4.41 -10.19 -8.17
C THR A 219 5.46 -11.26 -7.93
N ARG A 220 5.05 -12.48 -7.59
CA ARG A 220 5.94 -13.54 -7.10
C ARG A 220 6.90 -14.10 -8.15
N LYS A 221 6.57 -14.00 -9.45
CA LYS A 221 7.39 -14.57 -10.53
C LYS A 221 8.44 -13.57 -11.00
N LEU A 222 8.02 -12.40 -11.48
CA LEU A 222 8.90 -11.44 -12.16
C LEU A 222 8.94 -10.06 -11.48
N GLY A 223 8.11 -9.83 -10.45
CA GLY A 223 8.18 -8.66 -9.58
C GLY A 223 7.97 -7.30 -10.26
N VAL A 224 8.62 -6.28 -9.71
CA VAL A 224 8.49 -4.87 -10.12
C VAL A 224 8.88 -4.63 -11.59
N PRO A 225 9.95 -5.23 -12.15
CA PRO A 225 10.25 -5.10 -13.58
C PRO A 225 9.07 -5.53 -14.48
N ALA A 226 8.40 -6.63 -14.13
CA ALA A 226 7.22 -7.07 -14.86
C ALA A 226 6.00 -6.17 -14.65
N LEU A 227 5.80 -5.65 -13.44
CA LEU A 227 4.75 -4.67 -13.20
C LEU A 227 4.93 -3.44 -14.09
N LYS A 228 6.15 -2.88 -14.13
CA LYS A 228 6.49 -1.70 -14.95
C LYS A 228 6.37 -1.99 -16.44
N GLN A 229 6.77 -3.17 -16.90
CA GLN A 229 6.60 -3.56 -18.29
C GLN A 229 5.11 -3.70 -18.66
N ALA A 230 4.29 -4.31 -17.78
CA ALA A 230 2.85 -4.40 -17.99
C ALA A 230 2.21 -3.01 -18.00
N MET A 231 2.62 -2.10 -17.12
CA MET A 231 2.16 -0.70 -17.11
C MET A 231 2.32 -0.07 -18.49
N GLN A 232 3.47 -0.23 -19.14
CA GLN A 232 3.68 0.30 -20.50
C GLN A 232 2.69 -0.25 -21.52
N TRP A 233 2.37 -1.54 -21.48
CA TRP A 233 1.40 -2.14 -22.42
C TRP A 233 -0.04 -1.67 -22.19
N PHE A 234 -0.37 -1.31 -20.95
CA PHE A 234 -1.69 -0.79 -20.55
C PHE A 234 -1.75 0.74 -20.61
N GLY A 235 -0.76 1.39 -21.24
CA GLY A 235 -0.74 2.83 -21.44
C GLY A 235 -0.37 3.65 -20.19
N PHE A 236 0.16 3.03 -19.14
CA PHE A 236 0.78 3.70 -17.99
C PHE A 236 2.30 3.81 -18.16
N HIS A 237 2.93 4.69 -17.39
CA HIS A 237 4.37 4.87 -17.41
C HIS A 237 5.04 4.07 -16.29
N GLY A 238 5.53 2.87 -16.62
CA GLY A 238 6.35 2.08 -15.69
C GLY A 238 7.75 2.67 -15.48
N GLY A 239 8.36 3.21 -16.55
CA GLY A 239 9.76 3.68 -16.55
C GLY A 239 10.78 2.54 -16.41
N ALA A 240 12.05 2.90 -16.23
CA ALA A 240 13.10 1.96 -15.85
C ALA A 240 12.93 1.50 -14.39
N CYS A 241 13.56 0.39 -14.00
CA CYS A 241 13.79 0.07 -12.58
C CYS A 241 15.12 0.65 -12.13
N ARG A 242 15.29 0.90 -10.83
CA ARG A 242 16.57 1.30 -10.26
C ARG A 242 17.42 0.08 -9.92
N SER A 243 18.74 0.18 -10.11
CA SER A 243 19.67 -0.87 -9.66
C SER A 243 19.45 -1.19 -8.18
N PRO A 244 19.45 -2.48 -7.75
CA PRO A 244 19.91 -3.69 -8.45
C PRO A 244 18.83 -4.41 -9.27
N LEU A 245 17.62 -3.86 -9.42
CA LEU A 245 16.60 -4.47 -10.26
C LEU A 245 17.00 -4.35 -11.73
N ARG A 246 17.03 -5.48 -12.43
CA ARG A 246 17.34 -5.55 -13.85
C ARG A 246 16.07 -5.47 -14.71
N PRO A 247 16.19 -4.96 -15.96
CA PRO A 247 15.14 -5.14 -16.95
C PRO A 247 14.82 -6.62 -17.18
N LEU A 248 13.60 -6.90 -17.64
CA LEU A 248 13.23 -8.24 -18.05
C LEU A 248 14.04 -8.68 -19.28
N THR A 249 14.42 -9.95 -19.29
CA THR A 249 14.88 -10.63 -20.50
C THR A 249 13.74 -10.81 -21.52
N GLU A 250 14.06 -11.11 -22.77
CA GLU A 250 13.05 -11.39 -23.80
C GLU A 250 12.16 -12.57 -23.43
N GLU A 251 12.73 -13.61 -22.82
CA GLU A 251 11.99 -14.79 -22.38
C GLU A 251 11.03 -14.45 -21.22
N GLU A 252 11.49 -13.72 -20.20
CA GLU A 252 10.61 -13.24 -19.11
C GLU A 252 9.51 -12.31 -19.64
N THR A 253 9.81 -11.50 -20.65
CA THR A 253 8.84 -10.62 -21.32
C THR A 253 7.78 -11.45 -22.07
N ARG A 254 8.19 -12.52 -22.76
CA ARG A 254 7.27 -13.44 -23.44
C ARG A 254 6.38 -14.16 -22.43
N GLN A 255 6.94 -14.62 -21.31
CA GLN A 255 6.19 -15.24 -20.22
C GLN A 255 5.17 -14.27 -19.60
N LEU A 256 5.57 -13.02 -19.39
CA LEU A 256 4.67 -11.98 -18.88
C LEU A 256 3.52 -11.74 -19.86
N ARG A 257 3.81 -11.56 -21.15
CA ARG A 257 2.78 -11.37 -22.18
C ARG A 257 1.83 -12.56 -22.27
N GLY A 258 2.37 -13.78 -22.17
CA GLY A 258 1.59 -15.01 -22.12
C GLY A 258 0.58 -15.01 -20.97
N ALA A 259 1.01 -14.66 -19.76
CA ALA A 259 0.13 -14.62 -18.58
C ALA A 259 -1.05 -13.66 -18.71
N PHE A 260 -0.90 -12.55 -19.43
CA PHE A 260 -1.99 -11.60 -19.67
C PHE A 260 -2.89 -12.04 -20.85
N SER A 261 -2.29 -12.43 -21.98
CA SER A 261 -3.03 -12.83 -23.19
C SER A 261 -3.84 -14.11 -23.01
N SER A 262 -3.31 -15.14 -22.34
CA SER A 262 -4.04 -16.39 -22.06
C SER A 262 -5.28 -16.20 -21.19
N ASN A 263 -5.34 -15.08 -20.45
CA ASN A 263 -6.45 -14.72 -19.57
C ASN A 263 -7.34 -13.59 -20.15
N GLY A 264 -7.10 -13.20 -21.41
CA GLY A 264 -7.90 -12.22 -22.15
C GLY A 264 -7.72 -10.78 -21.71
N TRP A 265 -6.50 -10.39 -21.33
CA TRP A 265 -6.15 -9.01 -20.95
C TRP A 265 -5.25 -8.28 -21.95
N LEU A 266 -4.62 -9.02 -22.86
CA LEU A 266 -3.76 -8.53 -23.96
C LEU A 266 -4.03 -9.36 -25.22
#